data_AF-S9QS62-F1
#
_entry.id   AF-S9QS62-F1
#
_cell.length_a   1.000
_cell.length_b   1.000
_cell.length_c   1.000
_cell.angle_alpha   90.00
_cell.angle_beta   90.00
_cell.angle_gamma   90.00
#
_symmetry.space_group_name_H-M   'P 1'
#
loop_
_entity.id
_entity.type
_entity.pdbx_description
1 polymer ?
#
loop_
_entity_poly.entity_id
_entity_poly.type
_entity_poly.pdbx_seq_one_letter_code
_entity_poly.pdbx_strand_id
1 'polypeptide(L)'
;MGWLENVIIKNKELENERFEVTDKDSLYFLGPNLTLRNCTVVLKVSARRLHILGARFIDCTFEVKQELKNHQDWVRASLEGCRFKGRLTGCDFGHWPEYGSEPEYQHGFIENCDFTEARLDGCRIMGCDPTPLRFPKWPCFTILDPIRRAPELRGAKWPGLVGDVLVGDLHAHPAPTRALTYYAPTLVERLESTPEQLRAVIEKFDCIVY
;
A
#
# COMPACT_ATOMS: atom_id res chain seq x y z
N MET A 1 -2.21 -31.35 12.69
CA MET A 1 -2.08 -29.88 12.52
C MET A 1 -0.90 -29.45 13.37
N GLY A 2 0.19 -28.99 12.74
CA GLY A 2 1.30 -28.40 13.48
C GLY A 2 0.85 -27.11 14.13
N TRP A 3 1.26 -26.88 15.37
CA TRP A 3 1.01 -25.60 16.05
C TRP A 3 1.85 -24.53 15.36
N LEU A 4 1.26 -23.36 15.08
CA LEU A 4 2.01 -22.23 14.56
C LEU A 4 2.93 -21.68 15.66
N GLU A 5 4.17 -21.38 15.32
CA GLU A 5 5.12 -20.72 16.23
C GLU A 5 4.91 -19.20 16.20
N ASN A 6 4.98 -18.55 17.36
CA ASN A 6 4.93 -17.09 17.42
C ASN A 6 6.34 -16.52 17.44
N VAL A 7 6.73 -15.80 16.40
CA VAL A 7 7.97 -15.03 16.32
C VAL A 7 7.67 -13.58 16.69
N ILE A 8 8.06 -13.18 17.90
CA ILE A 8 7.75 -11.84 18.44
C ILE A 8 9.02 -11.02 18.51
N ILE A 9 9.02 -9.85 17.87
CA ILE A 9 10.15 -8.92 17.84
C ILE A 9 9.63 -7.56 18.29
N LYS A 10 10.07 -7.12 19.46
CA LYS A 10 9.59 -5.91 20.13
C LYS A 10 10.67 -5.33 21.03
N ASN A 11 10.57 -4.03 21.34
CA ASN A 11 11.51 -3.31 22.21
C ASN A 11 12.97 -3.43 21.73
N LYS A 12 13.21 -3.24 20.43
CA LYS A 12 14.54 -3.33 19.82
C LYS A 12 14.74 -2.24 18.78
N GLU A 13 15.99 -1.87 18.61
CA GLU A 13 16.46 -1.13 17.45
C GLU A 13 17.40 -2.03 16.66
N LEU A 14 17.12 -2.21 15.38
CA LEU A 14 17.93 -2.99 14.45
C LEU A 14 18.41 -2.06 13.35
N GLU A 15 19.68 -2.17 12.96
CA GLU A 15 20.29 -1.29 11.97
C GLU A 15 21.16 -2.08 10.99
N ASN A 16 21.07 -1.77 9.69
CA ASN A 16 21.88 -2.39 8.65
C ASN A 16 21.72 -3.92 8.54
N GLU A 17 20.57 -4.44 8.99
CA GLU A 17 20.31 -5.88 9.02
C GLU A 17 19.45 -6.34 7.83
N ARG A 18 19.60 -7.62 7.48
CA ARG A 18 18.66 -8.34 6.65
C ARG A 18 17.71 -9.14 7.53
N PHE A 19 16.47 -8.70 7.61
CA PHE A 19 15.43 -9.31 8.42
C PHE A 19 14.48 -10.14 7.54
N GLU A 20 14.41 -11.45 7.78
CA GLU A 20 13.65 -12.38 6.93
C GLU A 20 12.38 -12.90 7.62
N VAL A 21 11.24 -12.64 7.00
CA VAL A 21 9.92 -13.15 7.38
C VAL A 21 9.52 -14.22 6.35
N THR A 22 10.03 -15.43 6.53
CA THR A 22 9.99 -16.47 5.48
C THR A 22 9.42 -17.80 5.93
N ASP A 23 9.47 -18.11 7.22
CA ASP A 23 8.91 -19.36 7.74
C ASP A 23 7.38 -19.35 7.64
N LYS A 24 6.87 -20.38 6.97
CA LYS A 24 5.45 -20.58 6.75
C LYS A 24 4.77 -21.16 7.99
N ASP A 25 5.47 -21.76 8.94
CA ASP A 25 4.80 -22.30 10.11
C ASP A 25 4.83 -21.33 11.30
N SER A 26 5.20 -20.06 11.03
CA SER A 26 5.28 -18.98 12.00
C SER A 26 4.26 -17.85 11.80
N LEU A 27 3.84 -17.24 12.91
CA LEU A 27 3.18 -15.93 12.99
C LEU A 27 4.18 -14.90 13.50
N TYR A 28 4.40 -13.85 12.72
CA TYR A 28 5.36 -12.80 13.03
C TYR A 28 4.64 -11.58 13.61
N PHE A 29 5.12 -11.11 14.76
CA PHE A 29 4.63 -9.90 15.41
C PHE A 29 5.79 -8.91 15.51
N LEU A 30 5.69 -7.81 14.76
CA LEU A 30 6.67 -6.74 14.68
C LEU A 30 6.18 -5.53 15.48
N GLY A 31 6.82 -5.27 16.62
CA GLY A 31 6.40 -4.28 17.60
C GLY A 31 5.71 -4.90 18.83
N PRO A 32 5.40 -4.10 19.86
CA PRO A 32 5.58 -2.65 19.94
C PRO A 32 7.05 -2.21 20.15
N ASN A 33 7.31 -0.91 20.00
CA ASN A 33 8.62 -0.28 20.20
C ASN A 33 9.76 -0.96 19.42
N LEU A 34 9.48 -1.32 18.17
CA LEU A 34 10.48 -1.87 17.26
C LEU A 34 10.85 -0.79 16.25
N THR A 35 12.14 -0.49 16.12
CA THR A 35 12.68 0.41 15.09
C THR A 35 13.65 -0.37 14.22
N LEU A 36 13.43 -0.36 12.90
CA LEU A 36 14.40 -0.84 11.90
C LEU A 36 14.92 0.36 11.12
N ARG A 37 16.25 0.46 10.99
CA ARG A 37 16.94 1.52 10.26
C ARG A 37 17.85 0.94 9.19
N ASN A 38 17.73 1.39 7.94
CA ASN A 38 18.54 0.92 6.82
C ASN A 38 18.55 -0.62 6.70
N CYS A 39 17.43 -1.27 7.03
CA CYS A 39 17.33 -2.72 6.99
C CYS A 39 16.70 -3.20 5.68
N THR A 40 17.04 -4.41 5.25
CA THR A 40 16.28 -5.13 4.22
C THR A 40 15.30 -6.08 4.88
N VAL A 41 13.99 -5.87 4.67
CA VAL A 41 12.92 -6.71 5.21
C VAL A 41 12.36 -7.59 4.11
N VAL A 42 12.56 -8.91 4.21
CA VAL A 42 12.13 -9.87 3.19
C VAL A 42 10.82 -10.50 3.61
N LEU A 43 9.76 -10.31 2.82
CA LEU A 43 8.42 -10.81 3.12
C LEU A 43 8.08 -11.98 2.17
N LYS A 44 8.08 -13.21 2.70
CA LYS A 44 7.75 -14.44 1.96
C LYS A 44 6.70 -15.29 2.69
N VAL A 45 5.78 -14.63 3.37
CA VAL A 45 4.61 -15.23 4.03
C VAL A 45 3.34 -14.55 3.55
N SER A 46 2.17 -15.10 3.88
CA SER A 46 0.90 -14.43 3.60
C SER A 46 0.65 -13.29 4.59
N ALA A 47 -0.21 -12.34 4.21
CA ALA A 47 -0.61 -11.21 5.06
C ALA A 47 -1.12 -11.63 6.45
N ARG A 48 -1.75 -12.81 6.55
CA ARG A 48 -2.28 -13.35 7.82
C ARG A 48 -1.21 -13.82 8.82
N ARG A 49 0.05 -13.88 8.39
CA ARG A 49 1.19 -14.34 9.19
C ARG A 49 2.12 -13.22 9.59
N LEU A 50 1.86 -12.01 9.12
CA LEU A 50 2.61 -10.82 9.46
C LEU A 50 1.67 -9.92 10.25
N HIS A 51 2.11 -9.48 11.41
CA HIS A 51 1.43 -8.51 12.24
C HIS A 51 2.36 -7.35 12.55
N ILE A 52 1.93 -6.13 12.23
CA ILE A 52 2.69 -4.92 12.55
C ILE A 52 1.94 -4.16 13.65
N LEU A 53 2.63 -3.95 14.77
CA LEU A 53 2.08 -3.40 16.00
C LEU A 53 2.88 -2.13 16.37
N GLY A 54 2.72 -1.05 15.60
CA GLY A 54 3.41 0.21 15.90
C GLY A 54 4.90 0.23 15.57
N ALA A 55 5.39 -0.67 14.70
CA ALA A 55 6.80 -0.68 14.32
C ALA A 55 7.17 0.51 13.42
N ARG A 56 8.40 1.01 13.60
CA ARG A 56 9.00 2.10 12.83
C ARG A 56 10.03 1.53 11.86
N PHE A 57 9.92 1.93 10.60
CA PHE A 57 10.85 1.57 9.54
C PHE A 57 11.38 2.85 8.90
N ILE A 58 12.69 3.00 8.91
CA ILE A 58 13.38 4.22 8.46
C ILE A 58 14.44 3.80 7.46
N ASP A 59 14.35 4.30 6.24
CA ASP A 59 15.26 3.97 5.12
C ASP A 59 15.35 2.45 4.83
N CYS A 60 14.28 1.70 5.13
CA CYS A 60 14.25 0.25 4.93
C CYS A 60 13.88 -0.11 3.49
N THR A 61 14.36 -1.27 3.02
CA THR A 61 13.90 -1.89 1.77
C THR A 61 13.04 -3.11 2.07
N PHE A 62 11.79 -3.09 1.64
CA PHE A 62 10.88 -4.24 1.67
C PHE A 62 10.96 -5.05 0.38
N GLU A 63 11.40 -6.29 0.48
CA GLU A 63 11.39 -7.27 -0.62
C GLU A 63 10.20 -8.22 -0.47
N VAL A 64 9.08 -7.90 -1.13
CA VAL A 64 7.87 -8.71 -1.12
C VAL A 64 8.00 -9.87 -2.12
N LYS A 65 8.53 -11.00 -1.65
CA LYS A 65 8.75 -12.22 -2.45
C LYS A 65 7.48 -13.05 -2.62
N GLN A 66 6.54 -12.93 -1.68
CA GLN A 66 5.18 -13.45 -1.79
C GLN A 66 4.21 -12.28 -1.77
N GLU A 67 3.26 -12.24 -2.71
CA GLU A 67 2.29 -11.15 -2.79
C GLU A 67 1.53 -10.94 -1.47
N LEU A 68 1.58 -9.71 -0.98
CA LEU A 68 0.85 -9.28 0.22
C LEU A 68 -0.52 -8.77 -0.21
N LYS A 69 -1.57 -9.46 0.26
CA LYS A 69 -2.96 -9.13 -0.05
C LYS A 69 -3.68 -8.65 1.20
N ASN A 70 -4.33 -7.49 1.11
CA ASN A 70 -5.18 -6.93 2.16
C ASN A 70 -4.47 -6.86 3.53
N HIS A 71 -3.18 -6.55 3.55
CA HIS A 71 -2.43 -6.42 4.80
C HIS A 71 -2.59 -4.99 5.34
N GLN A 72 -3.49 -4.81 6.30
CA GLN A 72 -3.85 -3.47 6.79
C GLN A 72 -3.00 -2.97 7.94
N ASP A 73 -2.15 -3.80 8.53
CA ASP A 73 -1.31 -3.38 9.65
C ASP A 73 -0.27 -2.31 9.26
N TRP A 74 -0.09 -2.05 7.96
CA TRP A 74 0.65 -0.89 7.47
C TRP A 74 0.08 0.44 7.97
N VAL A 75 -1.22 0.55 8.26
CA VAL A 75 -1.82 1.77 8.85
C VAL A 75 -1.47 1.95 10.33
N ARG A 76 -0.79 0.97 10.93
CA ARG A 76 -0.20 1.02 12.27
C ARG A 76 1.31 1.25 12.22
N ALA A 77 1.92 1.22 11.04
CA ALA A 77 3.36 1.33 10.85
C ALA A 77 3.77 2.79 10.61
N SER A 78 4.96 3.15 11.07
CA SER A 78 5.63 4.39 10.65
C SER A 78 6.65 4.06 9.58
N LEU A 79 6.46 4.60 8.37
CA LEU A 79 7.29 4.35 7.19
C LEU A 79 7.94 5.64 6.72
N GLU A 80 9.25 5.76 6.89
CA GLU A 80 10.01 6.96 6.50
C GLU A 80 11.12 6.54 5.53
N GLY A 81 11.17 7.14 4.34
CA GLY A 81 12.24 6.87 3.35
C GLY A 81 12.29 5.43 2.82
N CYS A 82 11.24 4.63 3.05
CA CYS A 82 11.26 3.20 2.76
C CYS A 82 11.05 2.89 1.27
N ARG A 83 11.68 1.84 0.77
CA ARG A 83 11.48 1.32 -0.59
C ARG A 83 10.70 0.01 -0.59
N PHE A 84 9.75 -0.13 -1.50
CA PHE A 84 8.97 -1.35 -1.68
C PHE A 84 9.26 -2.00 -3.04
N LYS A 85 9.49 -3.31 -3.03
CA LYS A 85 9.65 -4.15 -4.22
C LYS A 85 8.70 -5.34 -4.16
N GLY A 86 8.15 -5.74 -5.30
CA GLY A 86 7.26 -6.90 -5.41
C GLY A 86 5.78 -6.52 -5.54
N ARG A 87 4.86 -7.42 -5.16
CA ARG A 87 3.42 -7.23 -5.40
C ARG A 87 2.65 -6.99 -4.11
N LEU A 88 1.87 -5.91 -4.09
CA LEU A 88 0.96 -5.56 -3.00
C LEU A 88 -0.42 -5.28 -3.58
N THR A 89 -1.45 -5.90 -3.01
CA THR A 89 -2.82 -5.83 -3.49
C THR A 89 -3.74 -5.50 -2.33
N GLY A 90 -4.53 -4.43 -2.43
CA GLY A 90 -5.49 -4.03 -1.41
C GLY A 90 -4.87 -3.59 -0.08
N CYS A 91 -3.62 -3.13 -0.06
CA CYS A 91 -2.94 -2.68 1.16
C CYS A 91 -3.14 -1.17 1.37
N ASP A 92 -3.40 -0.76 2.61
CA ASP A 92 -3.55 0.64 2.99
C ASP A 92 -2.36 1.09 3.85
N PHE A 93 -1.78 2.24 3.53
CA PHE A 93 -0.61 2.79 4.21
C PHE A 93 -0.90 4.15 4.82
N GLY A 94 -0.11 4.56 5.81
CA GLY A 94 -0.16 5.91 6.36
C GLY A 94 -1.15 6.06 7.52
N HIS A 95 -1.54 7.30 7.80
CA HIS A 95 -2.31 7.63 8.98
C HIS A 95 -3.81 7.42 8.76
N TRP A 96 -4.40 6.44 9.44
CA TRP A 96 -5.85 6.19 9.45
C TRP A 96 -6.33 5.77 10.85
N PRO A 97 -6.46 6.72 11.78
CA PRO A 97 -6.79 6.43 13.17
C PRO A 97 -8.20 5.86 13.35
N GLU A 98 -9.14 6.16 12.46
CA GLU A 98 -10.51 5.65 12.52
C GLU A 98 -10.63 4.19 12.06
N TYR A 99 -9.54 3.57 11.59
CA TYR A 99 -9.57 2.16 11.20
C TYR A 99 -9.82 1.23 12.39
N GLY A 100 -9.34 1.60 13.59
CA GLY A 100 -9.51 0.82 14.81
C GLY A 100 -9.40 1.66 16.07
N SER A 101 -9.50 1.01 17.23
CA SER A 101 -9.56 1.69 18.53
C SER A 101 -8.24 1.60 19.32
N GLU A 102 -7.34 0.75 18.87
CA GLU A 102 -6.08 0.45 19.52
C GLU A 102 -5.07 1.59 19.34
N PRO A 103 -4.23 1.89 20.36
CA PRO A 103 -3.31 3.02 20.31
C PRO A 103 -2.38 3.02 19.09
N GLU A 104 -2.02 1.84 18.58
CA GLU A 104 -1.12 1.68 17.43
C GLU A 104 -1.66 2.31 16.14
N TYR A 105 -2.98 2.47 16.01
CA TYR A 105 -3.59 3.18 14.88
C TYR A 105 -3.25 4.67 14.83
N GLN A 106 -2.86 5.25 15.97
CA GLN A 106 -2.39 6.63 16.02
C GLN A 106 -0.96 6.78 15.47
N HIS A 107 -0.23 5.67 15.28
CA HIS A 107 1.17 5.69 14.85
C HIS A 107 1.36 5.52 13.34
N GLY A 108 0.29 5.25 12.59
CA GLY A 108 0.32 5.18 11.14
C GLY A 108 0.94 6.43 10.54
N PHE A 109 1.99 6.28 9.74
CA PHE A 109 2.72 7.37 9.12
C PHE A 109 3.42 6.89 7.85
N ILE A 110 3.45 7.73 6.82
CA ILE A 110 4.19 7.46 5.59
C ILE A 110 4.75 8.74 5.00
N GLU A 111 6.04 8.73 4.69
CA GLU A 111 6.73 9.88 4.10
C GLU A 111 7.94 9.43 3.27
N ASN A 112 8.21 10.12 2.15
CA ASN A 112 9.38 9.93 1.30
C ASN A 112 9.60 8.47 0.81
N CYS A 113 8.54 7.65 0.77
CA CYS A 113 8.64 6.25 0.36
C CYS A 113 8.65 6.07 -1.17
N ASP A 114 9.32 5.02 -1.62
CA ASP A 114 9.50 4.65 -3.03
C ASP A 114 8.85 3.30 -3.36
N PHE A 115 7.80 3.34 -4.18
CA PHE A 115 7.08 2.19 -4.70
C PHE A 115 7.37 1.91 -6.19
N THR A 116 8.38 2.55 -6.79
CA THR A 116 8.65 2.44 -8.23
C THR A 116 9.02 1.03 -8.69
N GLU A 117 9.54 0.19 -7.80
CA GLU A 117 9.85 -1.23 -8.04
C GLU A 117 8.74 -2.18 -7.55
N ALA A 118 7.61 -1.63 -7.08
CA ALA A 118 6.45 -2.39 -6.67
C ALA A 118 5.38 -2.42 -7.77
N ARG A 119 4.53 -3.45 -7.73
CA ARG A 119 3.23 -3.44 -8.39
C ARG A 119 2.18 -3.27 -7.30
N LEU A 120 1.45 -2.16 -7.37
CA LEU A 120 0.35 -1.85 -6.47
C LEU A 120 -0.97 -2.03 -7.20
N ASP A 121 -1.94 -2.65 -6.55
CA ASP A 121 -3.27 -2.85 -7.10
C ASP A 121 -4.35 -2.67 -6.02
N GLY A 122 -5.23 -1.69 -6.18
CA GLY A 122 -6.21 -1.31 -5.16
C GLY A 122 -5.59 -0.87 -3.83
N CYS A 123 -4.39 -0.32 -3.84
CA CYS A 123 -3.69 0.13 -2.62
C CYS A 123 -3.97 1.60 -2.34
N ARG A 124 -4.12 1.97 -1.06
CA ARG A 124 -4.38 3.36 -0.65
C ARG A 124 -3.23 3.94 0.17
N ILE A 125 -3.01 5.24 -0.01
CA ILE A 125 -2.18 6.05 0.86
C ILE A 125 -3.10 6.98 1.65
N MET A 126 -2.99 6.95 2.97
CA MET A 126 -3.87 7.61 3.92
C MET A 126 -3.16 8.73 4.68
N GLY A 127 -3.84 9.85 4.88
CA GLY A 127 -3.50 10.84 5.90
C GLY A 127 -2.18 11.58 5.72
N CYS A 128 -1.57 11.57 4.52
CA CYS A 128 -0.31 12.25 4.24
C CYS A 128 -0.40 13.18 3.01
N ASP A 129 0.63 13.99 2.79
CA ASP A 129 0.88 14.58 1.47
C ASP A 129 1.49 13.49 0.57
N PRO A 130 0.87 13.14 -0.59
CA PRO A 130 1.42 12.13 -1.48
C PRO A 130 2.54 12.67 -2.39
N THR A 131 2.77 13.98 -2.44
CA THR A 131 3.77 14.61 -3.34
C THR A 131 5.19 14.05 -3.20
N PRO A 132 5.74 13.81 -2.00
CA PRO A 132 7.07 13.23 -1.85
C PRO A 132 7.14 11.72 -2.15
N LEU A 133 6.00 11.03 -2.32
CA LEU A 133 5.99 9.59 -2.58
C LEU A 133 6.26 9.31 -4.06
N ARG A 134 7.00 8.23 -4.33
CA ARG A 134 7.29 7.79 -5.70
C ARG A 134 6.43 6.58 -6.03
N PHE A 135 5.44 6.77 -6.90
CA PHE A 135 4.52 5.72 -7.30
C PHE A 135 5.06 4.86 -8.45
N PRO A 136 4.60 3.61 -8.59
CA PRO A 136 4.91 2.80 -9.76
C PRO A 136 4.34 3.42 -11.03
N LYS A 137 5.11 3.29 -12.12
CA LYS A 137 4.71 3.73 -13.46
C LYS A 137 3.82 2.69 -14.15
N TRP A 138 3.33 3.04 -15.33
CA TRP A 138 2.56 2.21 -16.22
C TRP A 138 3.20 0.83 -16.35
N PRO A 139 2.44 -0.27 -16.20
CA PRO A 139 0.97 -0.37 -16.20
C PRO A 139 0.25 -0.11 -14.86
N CYS A 140 0.95 0.38 -13.83
CA CYS A 140 0.28 0.95 -12.66
C CYS A 140 -0.08 2.42 -12.92
N PHE A 141 -1.10 2.92 -12.25
CA PHE A 141 -1.42 4.34 -12.21
C PHE A 141 -2.01 4.70 -10.85
N THR A 142 -1.79 5.93 -10.39
CA THR A 142 -2.25 6.41 -9.10
C THR A 142 -3.07 7.68 -9.26
N ILE A 143 -4.28 7.67 -8.71
CA ILE A 143 -5.14 8.85 -8.62
C ILE A 143 -4.77 9.60 -7.34
N LEU A 144 -4.36 10.86 -7.48
CA LEU A 144 -4.06 11.78 -6.37
C LEU A 144 -5.32 12.53 -5.92
N ASP A 145 -5.52 12.65 -4.62
CA ASP A 145 -6.71 13.22 -3.98
C ASP A 145 -8.04 12.68 -4.58
N PRO A 146 -8.23 11.35 -4.67
CA PRO A 146 -9.33 10.76 -5.45
C PRO A 146 -10.72 11.26 -5.03
N ILE A 147 -10.95 11.47 -3.74
CA ILE A 147 -12.23 11.97 -3.22
C ILE A 147 -12.52 13.39 -3.72
N ARG A 148 -11.51 14.28 -3.69
CA ARG A 148 -11.64 15.68 -4.14
C ARG A 148 -11.76 15.77 -5.66
N ARG A 149 -11.08 14.88 -6.38
CA ARG A 149 -11.07 14.81 -7.85
C ARG A 149 -12.26 14.02 -8.42
N ALA A 150 -13.07 13.39 -7.58
CA ALA A 150 -14.21 12.60 -8.03
C ALA A 150 -15.16 13.33 -9.00
N PRO A 151 -15.54 14.62 -8.81
CA PRO A 151 -16.40 15.31 -9.79
C PRO A 151 -15.76 15.45 -11.18
N GLU A 152 -14.47 15.77 -11.22
CA GLU A 152 -13.67 15.89 -12.46
C GLU A 152 -13.58 14.53 -13.18
N LEU A 153 -13.25 13.48 -12.44
CA LEU A 153 -13.13 12.11 -12.96
C LEU A 153 -14.49 11.58 -13.46
N ARG A 154 -15.61 11.88 -12.77
CA ARG A 154 -16.96 11.47 -13.20
C ARG A 154 -17.44 12.13 -14.48
N GLY A 155 -16.93 13.32 -14.78
CA GLY A 155 -17.29 14.05 -15.99
C GLY A 155 -16.71 13.43 -17.28
N ALA A 156 -15.75 12.52 -17.18
CA ALA A 156 -15.09 11.92 -18.33
C ALA A 156 -15.77 10.64 -18.82
N LYS A 157 -15.57 10.35 -20.12
CA LYS A 157 -15.98 9.10 -20.73
C LYS A 157 -14.89 8.04 -20.54
N TRP A 158 -15.11 7.15 -19.59
CA TRP A 158 -14.27 5.98 -19.34
C TRP A 158 -14.60 4.85 -20.32
N PRO A 159 -13.62 3.98 -20.66
CA PRO A 159 -13.86 2.83 -21.52
C PRO A 159 -14.59 1.71 -20.77
N GLY A 160 -15.53 1.06 -21.45
CA GLY A 160 -16.32 -0.05 -20.88
C GLY A 160 -16.98 0.33 -19.55
N LEU A 161 -16.84 -0.56 -18.57
CA LEU A 161 -17.37 -0.39 -17.20
C LEU A 161 -16.35 0.21 -16.23
N VAL A 162 -15.21 0.72 -16.73
CA VAL A 162 -14.13 1.23 -15.86
C VAL A 162 -14.60 2.41 -15.02
N GLY A 163 -15.40 3.32 -15.58
CA GLY A 163 -15.89 4.49 -14.84
C GLY A 163 -16.75 4.10 -13.64
N ASP A 164 -17.59 3.07 -13.79
CA ASP A 164 -18.48 2.60 -12.73
C ASP A 164 -17.70 2.01 -11.56
N VAL A 165 -16.62 1.26 -11.84
CA VAL A 165 -15.80 0.60 -10.83
C VAL A 165 -14.72 1.51 -10.23
N LEU A 166 -14.09 2.34 -11.05
CA LEU A 166 -12.97 3.18 -10.63
C LEU A 166 -13.43 4.50 -9.99
N VAL A 167 -14.55 5.06 -10.47
CA VAL A 167 -14.97 6.42 -10.16
C VAL A 167 -16.31 6.48 -9.41
N GLY A 168 -17.16 5.47 -9.60
CA GLY A 168 -18.50 5.41 -9.01
C GLY A 168 -18.49 5.60 -7.50
N ASP A 169 -17.59 4.92 -6.80
CA ASP A 169 -17.54 4.85 -5.34
C ASP A 169 -16.42 5.69 -4.71
N LEU A 170 -15.71 6.53 -5.46
CA LEU A 170 -14.59 7.31 -4.88
C LEU A 170 -14.99 8.14 -3.65
N HIS A 171 -16.22 8.66 -3.64
CA HIS A 171 -16.80 9.41 -2.52
C HIS A 171 -17.06 8.58 -1.25
N ALA A 172 -17.11 7.25 -1.36
CA ALA A 172 -17.33 6.32 -0.27
C ALA A 172 -16.01 5.83 0.37
N HIS A 173 -14.86 6.16 -0.23
CA HIS A 173 -13.58 5.90 0.42
C HIS A 173 -13.44 6.71 1.72
N PRO A 174 -12.66 6.20 2.70
CA PRO A 174 -12.42 6.92 3.95
C PRO A 174 -11.81 8.29 3.68
N ALA A 175 -12.29 9.31 4.40
CA ALA A 175 -11.88 10.71 4.21
C ALA A 175 -10.35 10.94 4.19
N PRO A 176 -9.52 10.19 4.94
CA PRO A 176 -8.07 10.33 4.86
C PRO A 176 -7.43 9.82 3.56
N THR A 177 -8.16 9.27 2.60
CA THR A 177 -7.57 8.73 1.35
C THR A 177 -6.96 9.85 0.51
N ARG A 178 -5.64 9.80 0.30
CA ARG A 178 -4.85 10.82 -0.41
C ARG A 178 -4.29 10.34 -1.74
N ALA A 179 -4.07 9.05 -1.87
CA ALA A 179 -3.72 8.43 -3.15
C ALA A 179 -4.34 7.03 -3.25
N LEU A 180 -4.65 6.62 -4.47
CA LEU A 180 -5.23 5.30 -4.76
C LEU A 180 -4.61 4.74 -6.04
N THR A 181 -3.90 3.62 -5.91
CA THR A 181 -3.12 3.02 -7.00
C THR A 181 -3.76 1.74 -7.50
N TYR A 182 -3.82 1.58 -8.83
CA TYR A 182 -4.34 0.39 -9.50
C TYR A 182 -3.34 -0.18 -10.49
N TYR A 183 -3.51 -1.47 -10.79
CA TYR A 183 -2.81 -2.15 -11.87
C TYR A 183 -3.76 -2.35 -13.06
N ALA A 184 -3.54 -1.61 -14.14
CA ALA A 184 -4.48 -1.53 -15.27
C ALA A 184 -4.89 -2.90 -15.85
N PRO A 185 -3.99 -3.89 -16.04
CA PRO A 185 -4.39 -5.19 -16.59
C PRO A 185 -5.38 -5.96 -15.70
N THR A 186 -5.27 -5.85 -14.36
CA THR A 186 -6.23 -6.48 -13.45
C THR A 186 -7.54 -5.70 -13.41
N LEU A 187 -7.47 -4.37 -13.44
CA LEU A 187 -8.67 -3.53 -13.49
C LEU A 187 -9.52 -3.82 -14.73
N VAL A 188 -8.92 -3.88 -15.92
CA VAL A 188 -9.68 -3.99 -17.18
C VAL A 188 -10.11 -5.41 -17.56
N GLU A 189 -9.56 -6.45 -16.91
CA GLU A 189 -9.76 -7.88 -17.26
C GLU A 189 -11.24 -8.27 -17.43
N ARG A 190 -12.14 -7.61 -16.70
CA ARG A 190 -13.58 -7.89 -16.70
C ARG A 190 -14.46 -6.67 -16.92
N LEU A 191 -13.88 -5.56 -17.39
CA LEU A 191 -14.58 -4.26 -17.49
C LEU A 191 -14.74 -3.80 -18.94
N GLU A 192 -14.75 -4.72 -19.90
CA GLU A 192 -15.00 -4.44 -21.33
C GLU A 192 -14.08 -3.32 -21.88
N SER A 193 -12.80 -3.34 -21.47
CA SER A 193 -11.79 -2.36 -21.85
C SER A 193 -10.43 -3.03 -22.05
N THR A 194 -9.48 -2.31 -22.67
CA THR A 194 -8.06 -2.69 -22.70
C THR A 194 -7.20 -1.73 -21.86
N PRO A 195 -5.97 -2.13 -21.49
CA PRO A 195 -5.03 -1.22 -20.85
C PRO A 195 -4.76 0.04 -21.68
N GLU A 196 -4.69 -0.06 -23.01
CA GLU A 196 -4.41 1.07 -23.91
C GLU A 196 -5.57 2.08 -23.95
N GLN A 197 -6.81 1.59 -23.98
CA GLN A 197 -8.00 2.44 -23.92
C GLN A 197 -8.08 3.16 -22.57
N LEU A 198 -7.78 2.47 -21.48
CA LEU A 198 -7.68 3.07 -20.16
C LEU A 198 -6.57 4.13 -20.13
N ARG A 199 -5.39 3.79 -20.65
CA ARG A 199 -4.25 4.71 -20.76
C ARG A 199 -4.62 6.02 -21.44
N ALA A 200 -5.28 5.94 -22.59
CA ALA A 200 -5.70 7.13 -23.35
C ALA A 200 -6.66 8.06 -22.58
N VAL A 201 -7.35 7.57 -21.55
CA VAL A 201 -8.20 8.39 -20.68
C VAL A 201 -7.40 8.97 -19.51
N ILE A 202 -6.58 8.16 -18.83
CA ILE A 202 -5.78 8.63 -17.68
C ILE A 202 -4.76 9.71 -18.06
N GLU A 203 -4.19 9.66 -19.27
CA GLU A 203 -3.21 10.65 -19.75
C GLU A 203 -3.80 12.08 -19.88
N LYS A 204 -5.12 12.22 -19.78
CA LYS A 204 -5.82 13.52 -19.86
C LYS A 204 -5.93 14.23 -18.51
N PHE A 205 -5.51 13.59 -17.42
CA PHE A 205 -5.71 14.10 -16.06
C PHE A 205 -4.37 14.35 -15.37
N ASP A 206 -4.12 15.60 -14.99
CA ASP A 206 -2.93 15.97 -14.21
C ASP A 206 -2.93 15.36 -12.80
N CYS A 207 -4.09 14.91 -12.30
CA CYS A 207 -4.21 14.24 -11.01
C CYS A 207 -3.89 12.74 -11.05
N ILE A 208 -3.57 12.17 -12.21
CA ILE A 208 -3.22 10.76 -12.35
C ILE A 208 -1.75 10.62 -12.74
N VAL A 209 -0.97 9.96 -11.89
CA VAL A 209 0.45 9.64 -12.16
C VAL A 209 0.58 8.20 -12.65
N TYR A 210 1.46 7.99 -13.65
CA TYR A 210 1.68 6.72 -14.33
C TYR A 210 3.06 6.71 -15.02
#